data_AF-A0A327HMT2-F1
#
_entry.id   AF-A0A327HMT2-F1
#
_cell.length_a   1.000
_cell.length_b   1.000
_cell.length_c   1.000
_cell.angle_alpha   90.00
_cell.angle_beta   90.00
_cell.angle_gamma   90.00
#
_symmetry.space_group_name_H-M   'P 1'
#
loop_
_entity.id
_entity.type
_entity.pdbx_description
1 polymer ?
#
loop_
_entity_poly.entity_id
_entity_poly.type
_entity_poly.pdbx_seq_one_letter_code
_entity_poly.pdbx_strand_id
1 'polypeptide(L)'
;MNSRDIISIIYGIPFVWVGISHFTDPTWFEPIVPEILGNPYFWVIFSGVLEVLIGAGIMIPRLRKVSSAAMVLMLITLYWANLNMWINNIPLSGETFADKWHVLRGIIQFALILTALWIGKFPPFKDELYQKNNLLIFDGQIFSSGFESGDRIVIGNWKYTPFGKFTDIMWAKPDGKKVLIAPNQKLIDFISSMYEFDEYLISSFSIEETSNQILIKSDKIICELEWSKGLKIPFRRPLWFISSLEYIVAFLFFGTKTNGLTNDGRQEWYAIEKVSNLISAKASINGTDLGKMTNFEPKATFGFSEPRKKPSAVELKSHIEKKVGD
;
A
#
# COMPACT_ATOMS: atom_id res chain seq x y z
N MET A 1 -22.10 7.42 20.81
CA MET A 1 -21.69 6.31 19.93
C MET A 1 -20.81 6.87 18.84
N ASN A 2 -19.63 6.30 18.63
CA ASN A 2 -18.78 6.67 17.48
C ASN A 2 -19.30 5.97 16.20
N SER A 3 -18.75 6.31 15.04
CA SER A 3 -19.14 5.70 13.76
C SER A 3 -18.99 4.18 13.74
N ARG A 4 -18.01 3.64 14.47
CA ARG A 4 -17.78 2.18 14.58
C ARG A 4 -18.88 1.50 15.39
N ASP A 5 -19.43 2.15 16.41
CA ASP A 5 -20.51 1.57 17.20
C ASP A 5 -21.77 1.38 16.37
N ILE A 6 -22.12 2.41 15.59
CA ILE A 6 -23.27 2.36 14.67
C ILE A 6 -23.03 1.28 13.59
N ILE A 7 -21.86 1.29 12.95
CA ILE A 7 -21.53 0.33 11.91
C ILE A 7 -21.50 -1.11 12.45
N SER A 8 -21.00 -1.33 13.67
CA SER A 8 -20.97 -2.68 14.26
C SER A 8 -22.37 -3.24 14.48
N ILE A 9 -23.34 -2.40 14.84
CA ILE A 9 -24.74 -2.80 15.00
C ILE A 9 -25.35 -3.16 13.64
N ILE A 10 -25.23 -2.26 12.65
CA ILE A 10 -25.73 -2.49 11.29
C ILE A 10 -25.10 -3.76 10.69
N TYR A 11 -23.81 -3.97 10.93
CA TYR A 11 -23.06 -5.11 10.45
C TYR A 11 -23.46 -6.43 11.11
N GLY A 12 -23.72 -6.44 12.43
CA GLY A 12 -24.03 -7.66 13.18
C GLY A 12 -25.45 -8.20 12.94
N ILE A 13 -26.44 -7.32 12.72
CA ILE A 13 -27.86 -7.70 12.58
C ILE A 13 -28.09 -8.77 11.48
N PRO A 14 -27.57 -8.62 10.24
CA PRO A 14 -27.77 -9.63 9.21
C PRO A 14 -27.25 -11.01 9.59
N PHE A 15 -26.12 -11.11 10.29
CA PHE A 15 -25.56 -12.40 10.72
C PHE A 15 -26.42 -13.07 11.79
N VAL A 16 -26.97 -12.28 12.73
CA VAL A 16 -27.92 -12.82 13.71
C VAL A 16 -29.16 -13.34 13.01
N TRP A 17 -29.69 -12.58 12.04
CA TRP A 17 -30.88 -12.98 11.30
C TRP A 17 -30.65 -14.24 10.45
N VAL A 18 -29.58 -14.29 9.64
CA VAL A 18 -29.22 -15.46 8.84
C VAL A 18 -28.91 -16.66 9.74
N GLY A 19 -28.21 -16.44 10.87
CA GLY A 19 -27.92 -17.49 11.84
C GLY A 19 -29.20 -18.09 12.44
N ILE A 20 -30.23 -17.28 12.72
CA ILE A 20 -31.56 -17.78 13.13
C ILE A 20 -32.22 -18.58 12.00
N SER A 21 -32.09 -18.13 10.75
CA SER A 21 -32.66 -18.82 9.59
C SER A 21 -32.14 -20.25 9.41
N HIS A 22 -30.89 -20.54 9.81
CA HIS A 22 -30.35 -21.90 9.80
C HIS A 22 -31.13 -22.87 10.69
N PHE A 23 -31.83 -22.39 11.72
CA PHE A 23 -32.68 -23.22 12.60
C PHE A 23 -34.12 -23.32 12.09
N THR A 24 -34.61 -22.30 11.39
CA THR A 24 -36.00 -22.25 10.92
C THR A 24 -36.20 -22.85 9.54
N ASP A 25 -35.17 -22.79 8.68
CA ASP A 25 -35.18 -23.34 7.32
C ASP A 25 -33.81 -23.94 6.95
N PRO A 26 -33.37 -25.02 7.63
CA PRO A 26 -32.07 -25.65 7.38
C PRO A 26 -31.98 -26.25 5.97
N THR A 27 -33.10 -26.73 5.42
CA THR A 27 -33.18 -27.39 4.12
C THR A 27 -32.76 -26.51 2.95
N TRP A 28 -32.86 -25.19 3.11
CA TRP A 28 -32.36 -24.25 2.10
C TRP A 28 -30.83 -24.22 2.02
N PHE A 29 -30.13 -24.44 3.13
CA PHE A 29 -28.66 -24.33 3.24
C PHE A 29 -27.94 -25.67 3.07
N GLU A 30 -28.59 -26.79 3.40
CA GLU A 30 -27.98 -28.13 3.30
C GLU A 30 -27.36 -28.45 1.93
N PRO A 31 -27.98 -28.12 0.77
CA PRO A 31 -27.44 -28.50 -0.53
C PRO A 31 -26.06 -27.91 -0.84
N ILE A 32 -25.74 -26.73 -0.30
CA ILE A 32 -24.49 -26.03 -0.62
C ILE A 32 -23.32 -26.48 0.25
N VAL A 33 -23.57 -27.26 1.31
CA VAL A 33 -22.52 -27.80 2.19
C VAL A 33 -21.65 -28.79 1.38
N PRO A 34 -20.31 -28.64 1.38
CA PRO A 34 -19.43 -29.60 0.71
C PRO A 34 -19.62 -31.03 1.23
N GLU A 35 -19.82 -31.99 0.32
CA GLU A 35 -20.12 -33.39 0.66
C GLU A 35 -19.07 -34.05 1.57
N ILE A 36 -17.79 -33.65 1.44
CA ILE A 36 -16.67 -34.15 2.26
C ILE A 36 -16.87 -33.94 3.76
N LEU A 37 -17.74 -33.00 4.15
CA LEU A 37 -18.05 -32.71 5.55
C LEU A 37 -19.06 -33.68 6.16
N GLY A 38 -19.67 -34.57 5.37
CA GLY A 38 -20.63 -35.56 5.84
C GLY A 38 -22.00 -34.96 6.09
N ASN A 39 -22.48 -34.96 7.34
CA ASN A 39 -23.85 -34.58 7.70
C ASN A 39 -24.10 -33.06 7.48
N PRO A 40 -24.84 -32.66 6.43
CA PRO A 40 -25.04 -31.24 6.11
C PRO A 40 -25.84 -30.50 7.18
N TYR A 41 -26.88 -31.15 7.70
CA TYR A 41 -27.75 -30.60 8.75
C TYR A 41 -26.94 -30.20 9.99
N PHE A 42 -26.00 -31.04 10.43
CA PHE A 42 -25.13 -30.71 11.56
C PHE A 42 -24.34 -29.41 11.32
N TRP A 43 -23.71 -29.29 10.15
CA TRP A 43 -22.89 -28.12 9.82
C TRP A 43 -23.70 -26.84 9.66
N VAL A 44 -24.91 -26.93 9.10
CA VAL A 44 -25.87 -25.81 8.99
C VAL A 44 -26.26 -25.31 10.37
N ILE A 45 -26.63 -26.21 11.29
CA ILE A 45 -26.98 -25.81 12.66
C ILE A 45 -25.76 -25.24 13.40
N PHE A 46 -24.60 -25.87 13.26
CA PHE A 46 -23.37 -25.41 13.92
C PHE A 46 -22.94 -24.02 13.43
N SER A 47 -22.97 -23.76 12.11
CA SER A 47 -22.68 -22.43 11.57
C SER A 47 -23.72 -21.42 12.04
N GLY A 48 -25.00 -21.79 12.11
CA GLY A 48 -26.07 -20.93 12.65
C GLY A 48 -25.79 -20.47 14.09
N VAL A 49 -25.34 -21.36 14.98
CA VAL A 49 -24.91 -20.99 16.34
C VAL A 49 -23.78 -19.96 16.30
N LEU A 50 -22.74 -20.20 15.48
CA LEU A 50 -21.60 -19.30 15.37
C LEU A 50 -22.00 -17.93 14.82
N GLU A 51 -22.83 -17.88 13.78
CA GLU A 51 -23.32 -16.64 13.17
C GLU A 51 -24.09 -15.77 14.17
N VAL A 52 -24.98 -16.38 14.98
CA VAL A 52 -25.72 -15.66 16.03
C VAL A 52 -24.77 -15.13 17.10
N LEU A 53 -23.88 -15.96 17.64
CA LEU A 53 -22.98 -15.57 18.73
C LEU A 53 -21.98 -14.49 18.30
N ILE A 54 -21.40 -14.64 17.10
CA ILE A 54 -20.42 -13.69 16.56
C ILE A 54 -21.13 -12.40 16.13
N GLY A 55 -22.29 -12.50 15.47
CA GLY A 55 -23.12 -11.37 15.06
C GLY A 55 -23.61 -10.55 16.24
N ALA A 56 -24.03 -11.19 17.35
CA ALA A 56 -24.35 -10.49 18.58
C ALA A 56 -23.10 -9.91 19.26
N GLY A 57 -22.02 -10.69 19.32
CA GLY A 57 -20.77 -10.30 19.97
C GLY A 57 -20.11 -9.08 19.36
N ILE A 58 -20.15 -8.92 18.02
CA ILE A 58 -19.52 -7.78 17.35
C ILE A 58 -20.22 -6.44 17.67
N MET A 59 -21.50 -6.48 18.00
CA MET A 59 -22.28 -5.31 18.45
C MET A 59 -21.88 -4.86 19.86
N ILE A 60 -21.30 -5.75 20.67
CA ILE A 60 -20.90 -5.48 22.06
C ILE A 60 -19.45 -4.96 22.09
N PRO A 61 -19.19 -3.72 22.56
CA PRO A 61 -17.85 -3.12 22.50
C PRO A 61 -16.74 -3.96 23.14
N ARG A 62 -17.04 -4.66 24.24
CA ARG A 62 -16.08 -5.51 24.97
C ARG A 62 -15.68 -6.77 24.20
N LEU A 63 -16.56 -7.32 23.37
CA LEU A 63 -16.34 -8.56 22.63
C LEU A 63 -15.84 -8.31 21.20
N ARG A 64 -16.03 -7.09 20.70
CA ARG A 64 -15.75 -6.66 19.33
C ARG A 64 -14.44 -7.16 18.74
N LYS A 65 -13.33 -7.12 19.49
CA LYS A 65 -12.03 -7.62 18.99
C LYS A 65 -12.05 -9.14 18.77
N VAL A 66 -12.55 -9.92 19.73
CA VAL A 66 -12.61 -11.39 19.56
C VAL A 66 -13.64 -11.76 18.50
N SER A 67 -14.81 -11.13 18.54
CA SER A 67 -15.88 -11.36 17.55
C SER A 67 -15.46 -10.98 16.13
N SER A 68 -14.71 -9.91 15.93
CA SER A 68 -14.16 -9.56 14.62
C SER A 68 -13.19 -10.61 14.07
N ALA A 69 -12.31 -11.17 14.91
CA ALA A 69 -11.41 -12.24 14.47
C ALA A 69 -12.19 -13.52 14.10
N ALA A 70 -13.15 -13.90 14.96
CA ALA A 70 -14.02 -15.04 14.70
C ALA A 70 -14.85 -14.85 13.43
N MET A 71 -15.38 -13.63 13.20
CA MET A 71 -16.14 -13.27 12.00
C MET A 71 -15.30 -13.45 10.73
N VAL A 72 -14.05 -13.00 10.72
CA VAL A 72 -13.17 -13.17 9.56
C VAL A 72 -12.94 -14.64 9.24
N LEU A 73 -12.62 -15.46 10.25
CA LEU A 73 -12.42 -16.90 10.06
C LEU A 73 -13.69 -17.59 9.58
N MET A 74 -14.84 -17.25 10.16
CA MET A 74 -16.14 -17.77 9.78
C MET A 74 -16.48 -17.39 8.33
N LEU A 75 -16.31 -16.13 7.93
CA LEU A 75 -16.56 -15.69 6.56
C LEU A 75 -15.67 -16.41 5.55
N ILE A 76 -14.39 -16.61 5.84
CA ILE A 76 -13.50 -17.39 4.97
C ILE A 76 -14.01 -18.83 4.83
N THR A 77 -14.40 -19.44 5.94
CA THR A 77 -14.89 -20.82 5.99
C THR A 77 -16.22 -20.99 5.25
N LEU A 78 -17.21 -20.13 5.51
CA LEU A 78 -18.54 -20.19 4.90
C LEU A 78 -18.52 -19.80 3.41
N TYR A 79 -17.52 -19.03 2.96
CA TYR A 79 -17.37 -18.77 1.53
C TYR A 79 -17.07 -20.05 0.75
N TRP A 80 -16.50 -21.08 1.37
CA TRP A 80 -16.30 -22.37 0.73
C TRP A 80 -17.61 -23.02 0.28
N ALA A 81 -18.68 -22.96 1.09
CA ALA A 81 -20.01 -23.45 0.68
C ALA A 81 -20.55 -22.68 -0.54
N ASN A 82 -20.32 -21.37 -0.58
CA ASN A 82 -20.72 -20.53 -1.72
C ASN A 82 -19.90 -20.81 -2.99
N LEU A 83 -18.63 -21.18 -2.82
CA LEU A 83 -17.77 -21.61 -3.92
C LEU A 83 -18.15 -23.01 -4.42
N ASN A 84 -18.48 -23.93 -3.50
CA ASN A 84 -18.99 -25.27 -3.80
C ASN A 84 -20.26 -25.19 -4.66
N MET A 85 -21.20 -24.31 -4.28
CA MET A 85 -22.40 -24.01 -5.06
C MET A 85 -22.09 -23.52 -6.47
N TRP A 86 -21.09 -22.65 -6.64
CA TRP A 86 -20.70 -22.11 -7.95
C TRP A 86 -20.06 -23.18 -8.83
N ILE A 87 -19.04 -23.88 -8.32
CA ILE A 87 -18.25 -24.85 -9.10
C ILE A 87 -19.12 -26.03 -9.52
N ASN A 88 -19.99 -26.52 -8.61
CA ASN A 88 -20.80 -27.70 -8.84
C ASN A 88 -22.21 -27.40 -9.37
N ASN A 89 -22.51 -26.13 -9.69
CA ASN A 89 -23.82 -25.70 -10.21
C ASN A 89 -25.01 -26.22 -9.38
N ILE A 90 -24.89 -26.14 -8.05
CA ILE A 90 -25.89 -26.69 -7.13
C ILE A 90 -27.15 -25.81 -7.18
N PRO A 91 -28.32 -26.36 -7.54
CA PRO A 91 -29.57 -25.59 -7.61
C PRO A 91 -30.10 -25.31 -6.21
N LEU A 92 -30.59 -24.09 -5.99
CA LEU A 92 -31.30 -23.69 -4.78
C LEU A 92 -32.77 -23.46 -5.14
N SER A 93 -33.66 -24.19 -4.48
CA SER A 93 -35.10 -24.16 -4.77
C SER A 93 -35.44 -24.45 -6.26
N GLY A 94 -34.63 -25.28 -6.92
CA GLY A 94 -34.83 -25.70 -8.31
C GLY A 94 -34.13 -24.82 -9.36
N GLU A 95 -33.50 -23.72 -8.96
CA GLU A 95 -32.85 -22.77 -9.89
C GLU A 95 -31.35 -22.62 -9.58
N THR A 96 -30.53 -22.52 -10.62
CA THR A 96 -29.10 -22.21 -10.50
C THR A 96 -28.84 -20.71 -10.70
N PHE A 97 -27.87 -20.16 -9.99
CA PHE A 97 -27.50 -18.76 -10.16
C PHE A 97 -26.57 -18.54 -11.36
N ALA A 98 -26.75 -17.42 -12.05
CA ALA A 98 -25.81 -16.98 -13.09
C ALA A 98 -24.46 -16.53 -12.47
N ASP A 99 -23.36 -16.70 -13.20
CA ASP A 99 -21.99 -16.37 -12.76
C ASP A 99 -21.84 -14.97 -12.14
N LYS A 100 -22.52 -13.97 -12.71
CA LYS A 100 -22.50 -12.59 -12.21
C LYS A 100 -22.89 -12.47 -10.73
N TRP A 101 -23.79 -13.34 -10.25
CA TRP A 101 -24.25 -13.34 -8.87
C TRP A 101 -23.23 -13.99 -7.93
N HIS A 102 -22.49 -15.00 -8.39
CA HIS A 102 -21.38 -15.58 -7.64
C HIS A 102 -20.22 -14.59 -7.49
N VAL A 103 -19.89 -13.87 -8.58
CA VAL A 103 -18.90 -12.78 -8.55
C VAL A 103 -19.33 -11.68 -7.58
N LEU A 104 -20.58 -11.23 -7.65
CA LEU A 104 -21.12 -10.22 -6.73
C LEU A 104 -21.02 -10.68 -5.27
N ARG A 105 -21.36 -11.95 -5.00
CA ARG A 105 -21.23 -12.53 -3.66
C ARG A 105 -19.77 -12.54 -3.18
N GLY A 106 -18.82 -12.86 -4.05
CA GLY A 106 -17.38 -12.76 -3.74
C GLY A 106 -16.95 -11.35 -3.36
N ILE A 107 -17.44 -10.33 -4.09
CA ILE A 107 -17.16 -8.91 -3.78
C ILE A 107 -17.78 -8.53 -2.43
N ILE A 108 -19.02 -8.92 -2.16
CA ILE A 108 -19.69 -8.67 -0.87
C ILE A 108 -18.93 -9.37 0.26
N GLN A 109 -18.51 -10.62 0.08
CA GLN A 109 -17.75 -11.39 1.07
C GLN A 109 -16.45 -10.68 1.45
N PHE A 110 -15.73 -10.21 0.44
CA PHE A 110 -14.50 -9.44 0.64
C PHE A 110 -14.76 -8.14 1.42
N ALA A 111 -15.81 -7.40 1.07
CA ALA A 111 -16.21 -6.19 1.79
C ALA A 111 -16.60 -6.48 3.26
N LEU A 112 -17.29 -7.59 3.52
CA LEU A 112 -17.66 -8.03 4.87
C LEU A 112 -16.43 -8.36 5.71
N ILE A 113 -15.44 -9.06 5.15
CA ILE A 113 -14.18 -9.39 5.83
C ILE A 113 -13.41 -8.11 6.19
N LEU A 114 -13.26 -7.18 5.23
CA LEU A 114 -12.59 -5.89 5.49
C LEU A 114 -13.29 -5.09 6.59
N THR A 115 -14.63 -5.11 6.59
CA THR A 115 -15.43 -4.42 7.63
C THR A 115 -15.20 -5.05 9.01
N ALA A 116 -15.18 -6.39 9.11
CA ALA A 116 -14.88 -7.07 10.37
C ALA A 116 -13.47 -6.73 10.90
N LEU A 117 -12.46 -6.74 10.03
CA LEU A 117 -11.08 -6.34 10.38
C LEU A 117 -11.02 -4.90 10.88
N TRP A 118 -11.74 -3.98 10.23
CA TRP A 118 -11.83 -2.58 10.65
C TRP A 118 -12.50 -2.42 12.01
N ILE A 119 -13.65 -3.07 12.20
CA ILE A 119 -14.39 -3.09 13.48
C ILE A 119 -13.52 -3.66 14.62
N GLY A 120 -12.66 -4.64 14.34
CA GLY A 120 -11.80 -5.30 15.32
C GLY A 120 -10.46 -4.61 15.60
N LYS A 121 -10.09 -3.58 14.82
CA LYS A 121 -8.73 -2.99 14.81
C LYS A 121 -7.64 -4.03 14.52
N PHE A 122 -7.94 -5.05 13.72
CA PHE A 122 -6.90 -5.97 13.27
C PHE A 122 -6.11 -5.37 12.14
N PRO A 123 -4.89 -5.85 11.89
CA PRO A 123 -4.24 -5.64 10.62
C PRO A 123 -5.27 -5.98 9.52
N PRO A 124 -5.60 -5.01 8.68
CA PRO A 124 -4.73 -3.88 8.46
C PRO A 124 -4.98 -2.63 9.35
N PHE A 125 -6.21 -2.37 9.78
CA PHE A 125 -6.69 -1.20 10.55
C PHE A 125 -6.23 -1.07 12.02
N LYS A 126 -5.06 -1.59 12.39
CA LYS A 126 -4.51 -1.51 13.75
C LYS A 126 -3.83 -0.15 14.00
N ASP A 127 -4.32 0.62 14.97
CA ASP A 127 -3.88 2.01 15.24
C ASP A 127 -2.42 2.15 15.74
N GLU A 128 -1.77 1.09 16.23
CA GLU A 128 -0.44 1.17 16.87
C GLU A 128 0.70 1.55 15.91
N LEU A 129 0.59 1.20 14.61
CA LEU A 129 1.57 1.58 13.58
C LEU A 129 1.39 3.05 13.11
N TYR A 130 0.44 3.79 13.68
CA TYR A 130 0.00 5.12 13.23
C TYR A 130 0.21 6.23 14.25
N GLN A 131 0.83 5.94 15.39
CA GLN A 131 1.14 7.00 16.34
C GLN A 131 2.16 7.94 15.72
N LYS A 132 1.66 9.08 15.23
CA LYS A 132 2.39 10.15 14.52
C LYS A 132 3.66 10.60 15.24
N ASN A 133 3.74 10.37 16.55
CA ASN A 133 4.89 10.72 17.39
C ASN A 133 6.14 9.88 17.07
N ASN A 134 5.98 8.68 16.52
CA ASN A 134 7.08 7.74 16.24
C ASN A 134 7.51 7.72 14.76
N LEU A 135 7.01 8.63 13.93
CA LEU A 135 7.32 8.65 12.50
C LEU A 135 7.90 9.99 12.08
N LEU A 136 8.97 9.96 11.29
CA LEU A 136 9.41 11.08 10.46
C LEU A 136 8.59 11.05 9.17
N ILE A 137 8.08 12.21 8.75
CA ILE A 137 7.23 12.32 7.56
C ILE A 137 7.89 13.27 6.57
N PHE A 138 8.17 12.78 5.38
CA PHE A 138 8.75 13.53 4.28
C PHE A 138 7.72 13.64 3.17
N ASP A 139 7.19 14.85 2.97
CA ASP A 139 6.19 15.15 1.95
C ASP A 139 6.87 15.86 0.78
N GLY A 140 6.78 15.27 -0.40
CA GLY A 140 7.48 15.79 -1.57
C GLY A 140 7.25 15.00 -2.85
N GLN A 141 8.20 15.16 -3.75
CA GLN A 141 8.22 14.51 -5.05
C GLN A 141 9.54 13.81 -5.27
N ILE A 142 9.48 12.57 -5.76
CA ILE A 142 10.64 11.83 -6.24
C ILE A 142 10.58 11.78 -7.77
N PHE A 143 11.68 12.17 -8.40
CA PHE A 143 11.88 12.04 -9.83
C PHE A 143 12.93 10.97 -10.09
N SER A 144 12.74 10.18 -11.15
CA SER A 144 13.71 9.13 -11.51
C SER A 144 13.84 8.99 -13.02
N SER A 145 15.07 8.91 -13.52
CA SER A 145 15.36 8.66 -14.94
C SER A 145 16.71 7.97 -15.14
N GLY A 146 16.81 7.15 -16.20
CA GLY A 146 18.08 6.76 -16.80
C GLY A 146 18.47 7.71 -17.94
N PHE A 147 19.73 7.65 -18.36
CA PHE A 147 20.29 8.41 -19.47
C PHE A 147 21.14 7.55 -20.40
N GLU A 148 21.40 8.03 -21.61
CA GLU A 148 22.16 7.32 -22.66
C GLU A 148 23.63 7.10 -22.29
N SER A 149 24.22 8.00 -21.50
CA SER A 149 25.54 7.80 -20.89
C SER A 149 25.62 6.56 -19.98
N GLY A 150 24.47 5.97 -19.67
CA GLY A 150 24.28 4.91 -18.70
C GLY A 150 23.86 5.47 -17.35
N ASP A 151 24.07 6.75 -17.03
CA ASP A 151 23.76 7.35 -15.72
C ASP A 151 22.29 7.17 -15.30
N ARG A 152 22.05 6.97 -14.00
CA ARG A 152 20.70 6.94 -13.43
C ARG A 152 20.62 7.89 -12.26
N ILE A 153 19.60 8.74 -12.28
CA ILE A 153 19.45 9.81 -11.31
C ILE A 153 18.08 9.66 -10.65
N VAL A 154 18.08 9.70 -9.32
CA VAL A 154 16.89 9.86 -8.48
C VAL A 154 17.02 11.18 -7.74
N ILE A 155 15.96 11.98 -7.77
CA ILE A 155 15.94 13.30 -7.13
C ILE A 155 14.78 13.34 -6.16
N GLY A 156 15.06 13.57 -4.88
CA GLY A 156 14.06 13.89 -3.87
C GLY A 156 13.90 15.40 -3.74
N ASN A 157 12.72 15.95 -4.04
CA ASN A 157 12.38 17.35 -3.78
C ASN A 157 11.32 17.41 -2.66
N TRP A 158 11.76 17.73 -1.44
CA TRP A 158 10.95 17.61 -0.23
C TRP A 158 10.46 18.97 0.26
N LYS A 159 9.13 19.12 0.28
CA LYS A 159 8.45 20.38 0.62
C LYS A 159 8.24 20.52 2.12
N TYR A 160 7.89 19.42 2.80
CA TYR A 160 7.67 19.41 4.25
C TYR A 160 8.36 18.20 4.89
N THR A 161 9.32 18.45 5.76
CA THR A 161 10.08 17.42 6.49
C THR A 161 10.46 17.92 7.89
N PRO A 162 10.87 17.03 8.81
CA PRO A 162 11.44 17.42 10.11
C PRO A 162 12.72 18.26 10.01
N PHE A 163 13.41 18.22 8.87
CA PHE A 163 14.67 18.93 8.63
C PHE A 163 14.50 20.23 7.81
N GLY A 164 13.26 20.63 7.55
CA GLY A 164 12.94 21.75 6.66
C GLY A 164 12.84 21.32 5.19
N LYS A 165 12.68 22.30 4.29
CA LYS A 165 12.62 22.06 2.84
C LYS A 165 14.03 21.74 2.32
N PHE A 166 14.18 20.68 1.54
CA PHE A 166 15.45 20.35 0.90
C PHE A 166 15.29 19.54 -0.39
N THR A 167 16.36 19.48 -1.16
CA THR A 167 16.50 18.58 -2.31
C THR A 167 17.74 17.73 -2.12
N ASP A 168 17.64 16.45 -2.49
CA ASP A 168 18.77 15.53 -2.57
C ASP A 168 18.78 14.87 -3.96
N ILE A 169 19.98 14.45 -4.39
CA ILE A 169 20.18 13.71 -5.63
C ILE A 169 20.96 12.44 -5.30
N MET A 170 20.38 11.29 -5.64
CA MET A 170 21.05 10.00 -5.64
C MET A 170 21.42 9.65 -7.08
N TRP A 171 22.71 9.49 -7.33
CA TRP A 171 23.27 9.29 -8.65
C TRP A 171 24.01 7.95 -8.70
N ALA A 172 23.54 7.03 -9.54
CA ALA A 172 24.27 5.82 -9.88
C ALA A 172 25.04 6.07 -11.17
N LYS A 173 26.35 5.85 -11.14
CA LYS A 173 27.29 5.97 -12.28
C LYS A 173 27.36 4.66 -13.09
N PRO A 174 27.75 4.71 -14.38
CA PRO A 174 27.76 3.52 -15.24
C PRO A 174 28.71 2.43 -14.75
N ASP A 175 29.74 2.82 -13.99
CA ASP A 175 30.70 1.93 -13.31
C ASP A 175 30.13 1.27 -12.03
N GLY A 176 28.90 1.60 -11.64
CA GLY A 176 28.22 1.07 -10.46
C GLY A 176 28.36 1.93 -9.21
N LYS A 177 29.20 2.98 -9.21
CA LYS A 177 29.36 3.85 -8.03
C LYS A 177 28.10 4.66 -7.74
N LYS A 178 27.74 4.76 -6.48
CA LYS A 178 26.57 5.48 -5.97
C LYS A 178 27.02 6.76 -5.26
N VAL A 179 26.52 7.90 -5.71
CA VAL A 179 26.83 9.22 -5.15
C VAL A 179 25.57 9.81 -4.53
N LEU A 180 25.69 10.31 -3.30
CA LEU A 180 24.66 11.14 -2.67
C LEU A 180 25.08 12.61 -2.73
N ILE A 181 24.20 13.46 -3.23
CA ILE A 181 24.36 14.92 -3.19
C ILE A 181 23.27 15.52 -2.32
N ALA A 182 23.65 16.25 -1.28
CA ALA A 182 22.70 16.88 -0.35
C ALA A 182 23.18 18.25 0.15
N PRO A 183 22.31 19.08 0.74
CA PRO A 183 22.64 20.47 1.10
C PRO A 183 23.61 20.65 2.25
N ASN A 184 23.72 19.67 3.15
CA ASN A 184 24.55 19.75 4.34
C ASN A 184 24.86 18.36 4.91
N GLN A 185 25.84 18.30 5.82
CA GLN A 185 26.30 17.05 6.43
C GLN A 185 25.19 16.32 7.19
N LYS A 186 24.31 17.04 7.91
CA LYS A 186 23.22 16.42 8.68
C LYS A 186 22.30 15.57 7.78
N LEU A 187 21.98 16.06 6.59
CA LEU A 187 21.16 15.31 5.62
C LEU A 187 21.93 14.14 5.00
N ILE A 188 23.24 14.29 4.75
CA ILE A 188 24.10 13.18 4.31
C ILE A 188 24.09 12.08 5.35
N ASP A 189 24.35 12.38 6.61
CA ASP A 189 24.40 11.40 7.70
C ASP A 189 23.06 10.67 7.85
N PHE A 190 21.95 11.40 7.79
CA PHE A 190 20.60 10.82 7.87
C PHE A 190 20.30 9.89 6.69
N ILE A 191 20.47 10.36 5.45
CA ILE A 191 20.11 9.59 4.24
C ILE A 191 21.06 8.38 4.08
N SER A 192 22.35 8.55 4.33
CA SER A 192 23.34 7.47 4.25
C SER A 192 23.18 6.41 5.34
N SER A 193 22.50 6.73 6.46
CA SER A 193 22.12 5.69 7.43
C SER A 193 21.08 4.71 6.90
N MET A 194 20.29 5.12 5.89
CA MET A 194 19.18 4.34 5.37
C MET A 194 19.48 3.64 4.03
N TYR A 195 20.40 4.21 3.25
CA TYR A 195 20.71 3.82 1.87
C TYR A 195 22.23 3.67 1.65
N GLU A 196 22.62 2.95 0.61
CA GLU A 196 24.03 2.68 0.27
C GLU A 196 24.59 3.70 -0.73
N PHE A 197 25.74 4.29 -0.37
CA PHE A 197 26.50 5.20 -1.24
C PHE A 197 28.01 4.99 -1.08
N ASP A 198 28.76 5.26 -2.14
CA ASP A 198 30.22 5.20 -2.20
C ASP A 198 30.86 6.59 -2.05
N GLU A 199 30.14 7.65 -2.43
CA GLU A 199 30.63 9.02 -2.46
C GLU A 199 29.55 10.01 -1.96
N TYR A 200 29.97 11.05 -1.24
CA TYR A 200 29.08 12.06 -0.69
C TYR A 200 29.52 13.46 -1.13
N LEU A 201 28.59 14.26 -1.62
CA LEU A 201 28.84 15.63 -2.06
C LEU A 201 27.88 16.60 -1.36
N ILE A 202 28.43 17.63 -0.74
CA ILE A 202 27.64 18.75 -0.22
C ILE A 202 27.51 19.80 -1.33
N SER A 203 26.28 20.19 -1.68
CA SER A 203 26.02 21.24 -2.66
C SER A 203 24.77 22.03 -2.31
N SER A 204 24.79 23.33 -2.56
CA SER A 204 23.56 24.13 -2.56
C SER A 204 22.69 23.79 -3.78
N PHE A 205 21.38 24.03 -3.69
CA PHE A 205 20.42 23.81 -4.76
C PHE A 205 19.64 25.08 -5.07
N SER A 206 19.56 25.44 -6.34
CA SER A 206 18.60 26.42 -6.88
C SER A 206 17.51 25.69 -7.64
N ILE A 207 16.25 25.97 -7.30
CA ILE A 207 15.09 25.23 -7.80
C ILE A 207 14.10 26.21 -8.41
N GLU A 208 13.76 26.00 -9.67
CA GLU A 208 12.69 26.69 -10.37
C GLU A 208 11.62 25.64 -10.72
N GLU A 209 10.46 25.70 -10.07
CA GLU A 209 9.38 24.69 -10.18
C GLU A 209 8.08 25.33 -10.68
N THR A 210 7.44 24.69 -11.66
CA THR A 210 6.09 25.01 -12.15
C THR A 210 5.14 23.84 -11.87
N SER A 211 3.94 23.84 -12.45
CA SER A 211 2.95 22.77 -12.23
C SER A 211 3.36 21.41 -12.81
N ASN A 212 4.22 21.40 -13.83
CA ASN A 212 4.62 20.20 -14.56
C ASN A 212 6.10 20.18 -15.00
N GLN A 213 6.90 21.18 -14.59
CA GLN A 213 8.32 21.27 -14.92
C GLN A 213 9.12 21.65 -13.67
N ILE A 214 10.37 21.18 -13.60
CA ILE A 214 11.32 21.55 -12.55
C ILE A 214 12.73 21.66 -13.13
N LEU A 215 13.42 22.75 -12.77
CA LEU A 215 14.84 22.95 -13.05
C LEU A 215 15.58 23.00 -11.73
N ILE A 216 16.55 22.10 -11.59
CA ILE A 216 17.36 21.94 -10.38
C ILE A 216 18.81 22.17 -10.78
N LYS A 217 19.45 23.14 -10.12
CA LYS A 217 20.85 23.48 -10.33
C LYS A 217 21.62 23.27 -9.03
N SER A 218 22.70 22.53 -9.11
CA SER A 218 23.70 22.35 -8.07
C SER A 218 25.08 22.71 -8.65
N ASP A 219 26.13 22.67 -7.83
CA ASP A 219 27.47 23.07 -8.27
C ASP A 219 28.00 22.18 -9.42
N LYS A 220 27.59 20.90 -9.43
CA LYS A 220 28.05 19.91 -10.41
C LYS A 220 26.96 19.38 -11.33
N ILE A 221 25.71 19.35 -10.88
CA ILE A 221 24.60 18.71 -11.59
C ILE A 221 23.51 19.73 -11.90
N ILE A 222 23.06 19.75 -13.16
CA ILE A 222 21.87 20.47 -13.59
C ILE A 222 20.87 19.44 -14.12
N CYS A 223 19.62 19.51 -13.67
CA CYS A 223 18.54 18.66 -14.15
C CYS A 223 17.32 19.50 -14.54
N GLU A 224 16.81 19.29 -15.74
CA GLU A 224 15.57 19.88 -16.25
C GLU A 224 14.59 18.74 -16.54
N LEU A 225 13.47 18.69 -15.83
CA LEU A 225 12.49 17.61 -15.95
C LEU A 225 11.10 18.18 -16.24
N GLU A 226 10.38 17.49 -17.11
CA GLU A 226 8.97 17.77 -17.42
C GLU A 226 8.15 16.48 -17.29
N TRP A 227 6.96 16.56 -16.70
CA TRP A 227 6.11 15.40 -16.48
C TRP A 227 4.67 15.62 -16.91
N SER A 228 3.99 14.51 -17.17
CA SER A 228 2.57 14.46 -17.52
C SER A 228 1.67 14.72 -16.31
N LYS A 229 0.38 14.97 -16.54
CA LYS A 229 -0.62 15.17 -15.46
C LYS A 229 -0.69 13.99 -14.48
N GLY A 230 -0.38 12.78 -14.92
CA GLY A 230 -0.34 11.58 -14.07
C GLY A 230 -1.70 11.13 -13.53
N LEU A 231 -1.68 10.05 -12.75
CA LEU A 231 -2.82 9.48 -12.06
C LEU A 231 -2.73 9.81 -10.58
N LYS A 232 -3.76 10.47 -10.04
CA LYS A 232 -3.86 10.80 -8.62
C LYS A 232 -4.67 9.74 -7.88
N ILE A 233 -4.23 9.36 -6.69
CA ILE A 233 -4.97 8.44 -5.81
C ILE A 233 -5.92 9.28 -4.93
N PRO A 234 -7.25 9.12 -5.04
CA PRO A 234 -8.21 10.13 -4.58
C PRO A 234 -8.49 10.13 -3.06
N PHE A 235 -7.96 9.18 -2.29
CA PHE A 235 -8.23 9.04 -0.86
C PHE A 235 -6.93 8.81 -0.09
N ARG A 236 -6.80 9.37 1.12
CA ARG A 236 -5.67 9.08 2.00
C ARG A 236 -5.71 7.62 2.45
N ARG A 237 -4.54 6.99 2.52
CA ARG A 237 -4.42 5.56 2.83
C ARG A 237 -3.58 5.37 4.09
N PRO A 238 -4.00 4.48 4.98
CA PRO A 238 -3.21 4.12 6.15
C PRO A 238 -1.97 3.27 5.72
N LEU A 239 -0.80 3.41 6.37
CA LEU A 239 0.47 2.68 6.16
C LEU A 239 0.37 1.15 5.92
N TRP A 240 -0.42 0.40 6.67
CA TRP A 240 -0.81 -0.97 6.40
C TRP A 240 -1.29 -1.21 4.97
N PHE A 241 -2.05 -0.27 4.40
CA PHE A 241 -2.63 -0.37 3.06
C PHE A 241 -1.51 -0.21 2.07
N ILE A 242 -0.64 0.75 2.37
CA ILE A 242 0.58 0.99 1.63
C ILE A 242 1.49 -0.25 1.66
N SER A 243 1.65 -0.91 2.81
CA SER A 243 2.51 -2.08 2.99
C SER A 243 1.91 -3.42 2.57
N SER A 244 0.63 -3.46 2.18
CA SER A 244 -0.06 -4.70 1.77
C SER A 244 -0.64 -4.56 0.37
N LEU A 245 -1.81 -3.95 0.23
CA LEU A 245 -2.52 -3.89 -1.05
C LEU A 245 -1.80 -2.99 -2.06
N GLU A 246 -1.40 -1.78 -1.65
CA GLU A 246 -0.63 -0.88 -2.52
C GLU A 246 0.72 -1.52 -2.87
N TYR A 247 1.34 -2.23 -1.93
CA TYR A 247 2.57 -2.99 -2.18
C TYR A 247 2.37 -4.04 -3.28
N ILE A 248 1.33 -4.87 -3.17
CA ILE A 248 1.03 -5.91 -4.16
C ILE A 248 0.80 -5.28 -5.53
N VAL A 249 -0.02 -4.22 -5.60
CA VAL A 249 -0.31 -3.50 -6.84
C VAL A 249 0.96 -2.86 -7.41
N ALA A 250 1.73 -2.14 -6.59
CA ALA A 250 2.96 -1.49 -7.03
C ALA A 250 4.00 -2.49 -7.51
N PHE A 251 4.14 -3.62 -6.82
CA PHE A 251 5.06 -4.68 -7.22
C PHE A 251 4.63 -5.31 -8.55
N LEU A 252 3.36 -5.65 -8.72
CA LEU A 252 2.84 -6.25 -9.96
C LEU A 252 2.93 -5.32 -11.17
N PHE A 253 2.55 -4.05 -11.02
CA PHE A 253 2.43 -3.12 -12.14
C PHE A 253 3.69 -2.29 -12.40
N PHE A 254 4.50 -2.06 -11.38
CA PHE A 254 5.65 -1.16 -11.46
C PHE A 254 6.98 -1.80 -11.03
N GLY A 255 6.96 -3.00 -10.45
CA GLY A 255 8.16 -3.66 -9.94
C GLY A 255 8.78 -2.96 -8.74
N THR A 256 8.05 -2.04 -8.10
CA THR A 256 8.53 -1.22 -6.99
C THR A 256 7.97 -1.72 -5.65
N LYS A 257 8.69 -1.44 -4.56
CA LYS A 257 8.22 -1.71 -3.20
C LYS A 257 7.79 -0.41 -2.54
N THR A 258 6.62 -0.39 -1.94
CA THR A 258 6.09 0.76 -1.18
C THR A 258 6.36 0.66 0.31
N ASN A 259 6.95 -0.44 0.77
CA ASN A 259 7.29 -0.67 2.16
C ASN A 259 8.51 -1.60 2.29
N GLY A 260 9.38 -1.34 3.26
CA GLY A 260 10.54 -2.18 3.53
C GLY A 260 11.36 -1.70 4.72
N LEU A 261 12.41 -2.45 5.02
CA LEU A 261 13.40 -2.07 6.03
C LEU A 261 14.55 -1.34 5.34
N THR A 262 14.97 -0.22 5.92
CA THR A 262 16.20 0.49 5.56
C THR A 262 17.42 -0.28 6.08
N ASN A 263 18.62 0.14 5.67
CA ASN A 263 19.86 -0.54 6.06
C ASN A 263 20.13 -0.51 7.57
N ASP A 264 19.71 0.55 8.26
CA ASP A 264 19.80 0.60 9.71
C ASP A 264 18.63 -0.14 10.40
N GLY A 265 17.66 -0.67 9.67
CA GLY A 265 16.54 -1.45 10.21
C GLY A 265 15.32 -0.63 10.62
N ARG A 266 15.20 0.64 10.17
CA ARG A 266 13.94 1.40 10.27
C ARG A 266 12.94 0.84 9.27
N GLN A 267 11.67 0.82 9.64
CA GLN A 267 10.61 0.59 8.68
C GLN A 267 10.29 1.88 7.91
N GLU A 268 10.25 1.81 6.58
CA GLU A 268 9.91 2.93 5.70
C GLU A 268 8.72 2.58 4.80
N TRP A 269 7.80 3.53 4.63
CA TRP A 269 6.62 3.44 3.76
C TRP A 269 6.54 4.61 2.79
N TYR A 270 6.40 4.31 1.49
CA TYR A 270 6.13 5.28 0.45
C TYR A 270 4.63 5.39 0.18
N ALA A 271 3.97 6.38 0.78
CA ALA A 271 2.55 6.64 0.56
C ALA A 271 2.35 7.42 -0.75
N ILE A 272 2.10 6.72 -1.86
CA ILE A 272 2.05 7.35 -3.19
C ILE A 272 0.74 8.15 -3.36
N GLU A 273 0.83 9.45 -3.60
CA GLU A 273 -0.34 10.30 -3.83
C GLU A 273 -0.66 10.46 -5.32
N LYS A 274 0.38 10.48 -6.16
CA LYS A 274 0.22 10.62 -7.61
C LYS A 274 1.43 10.06 -8.35
N VAL A 275 1.17 9.42 -9.48
CA VAL A 275 2.21 8.89 -10.37
C VAL A 275 2.08 9.52 -11.74
N SER A 276 3.15 10.17 -12.20
CA SER A 276 3.28 10.75 -13.52
C SER A 276 4.46 10.14 -14.26
N ASN A 277 4.39 10.09 -15.59
CA ASN A 277 5.55 9.76 -16.41
C ASN A 277 6.30 11.05 -16.76
N LEU A 278 7.64 10.99 -16.76
CA LEU A 278 8.45 12.06 -17.34
C LEU A 278 8.24 12.06 -18.86
N ILE A 279 8.02 13.26 -19.41
CA ILE A 279 7.91 13.54 -20.84
C ILE A 279 9.29 13.89 -21.38
N SER A 280 10.06 14.65 -20.59
CA SER A 280 11.43 15.07 -20.90
C SER A 280 12.26 15.02 -19.62
N ALA A 281 13.50 14.58 -19.74
CA ALA A 281 14.52 14.68 -18.71
C ALA A 281 15.85 15.01 -19.40
N LYS A 282 16.45 16.14 -19.02
CA LYS A 282 17.81 16.51 -19.40
C LYS A 282 18.64 16.62 -18.14
N ALA A 283 19.85 16.11 -18.19
CA ALA A 283 20.78 16.24 -17.08
C ALA A 283 22.19 16.47 -17.62
N SER A 284 22.96 17.29 -16.91
CA SER A 284 24.38 17.47 -17.16
C SER A 284 25.17 17.41 -15.86
N ILE A 285 26.37 16.84 -15.95
CA ILE A 285 27.30 16.67 -14.83
C ILE A 285 28.64 17.29 -15.21
N ASN A 286 29.12 18.24 -14.40
CA ASN A 286 30.31 19.05 -14.67
C ASN A 286 30.31 19.64 -16.10
N GLY A 287 29.13 20.07 -16.57
CA GLY A 287 28.94 20.61 -17.92
C GLY A 287 28.84 19.56 -19.04
N THR A 288 29.02 18.27 -18.75
CA THR A 288 28.85 17.18 -19.74
C THR A 288 27.41 16.72 -19.77
N ASP A 289 26.77 16.73 -20.94
CA ASP A 289 25.40 16.25 -21.14
C ASP A 289 25.34 14.72 -21.01
N LEU A 290 24.33 14.19 -20.32
CA LEU A 290 24.15 12.74 -20.12
C LEU A 290 23.46 12.03 -21.29
N GLY A 291 23.07 12.78 -22.32
CA GLY A 291 22.36 12.27 -23.47
C GLY A 291 20.86 12.12 -23.23
N LYS A 292 20.22 11.32 -24.09
CA LYS A 292 18.75 11.21 -24.07
C LYS A 292 18.24 10.50 -22.82
N MET A 293 17.04 10.88 -22.39
CA MET A 293 16.27 10.17 -21.38
C MET A 293 16.05 8.70 -21.80
N THR A 294 16.40 7.76 -20.94
CA THR A 294 16.20 6.31 -21.13
C THR A 294 15.49 5.71 -19.91
N ASN A 295 15.14 4.42 -19.99
CA ASN A 295 14.60 3.70 -18.83
C ASN A 295 15.61 3.68 -17.68
N PHE A 296 15.11 3.65 -16.45
CA PHE A 296 15.91 3.50 -15.23
C PHE A 296 16.42 2.05 -15.12
N GLU A 297 17.42 1.70 -15.94
CA GLU A 297 18.07 0.39 -15.97
C GLU A 297 19.57 0.53 -16.26
N PRO A 298 20.43 -0.34 -15.69
CA PRO A 298 20.12 -1.36 -14.69
C PRO A 298 19.68 -0.75 -13.33
N LYS A 299 19.20 -1.61 -12.43
CA LYS A 299 18.79 -1.21 -11.07
C LYS A 299 19.93 -0.50 -10.35
N ALA A 300 19.62 0.54 -9.59
CA ALA A 300 20.63 1.36 -8.91
C ALA A 300 20.97 0.82 -7.51
N THR A 301 20.06 0.09 -6.86
CA THR A 301 20.22 -0.57 -5.57
C THR A 301 20.61 0.37 -4.43
N PHE A 302 20.02 1.57 -4.39
CA PHE A 302 20.25 2.49 -3.27
C PHE A 302 19.70 1.96 -1.94
N GLY A 303 18.61 1.18 -1.97
CA GLY A 303 18.02 0.58 -0.78
C GLY A 303 17.01 -0.51 -1.10
N PHE A 304 16.00 -0.67 -0.25
CA PHE A 304 15.06 -1.79 -0.35
C PHE A 304 14.17 -1.77 -1.60
N SER A 305 13.95 -0.59 -2.19
CA SER A 305 13.08 -0.36 -3.33
C SER A 305 13.84 0.27 -4.49
N GLU A 306 13.38 -0.02 -5.70
CA GLU A 306 13.85 0.61 -6.93
C GLU A 306 12.79 1.57 -7.47
N PRO A 307 13.20 2.64 -8.17
CA PRO A 307 12.30 3.41 -8.99
C PRO A 307 11.64 2.57 -10.09
N ARG A 308 10.60 3.13 -10.69
CA ARG A 308 9.93 2.54 -11.86
C ARG A 308 10.93 2.48 -13.02
N LYS A 309 10.89 1.38 -13.80
CA LYS A 309 11.66 1.25 -15.04
C LYS A 309 11.44 2.42 -16.00
N LYS A 310 10.18 2.84 -16.17
CA LYS A 310 9.86 4.02 -16.99
C LYS A 310 10.12 5.30 -16.19
N PRO A 311 10.81 6.30 -16.75
CA PRO A 311 11.06 7.57 -16.07
C PRO A 311 9.79 8.20 -15.52
N SER A 312 9.84 8.65 -14.27
CA SER A 312 8.64 9.05 -13.54
C SER A 312 8.85 10.21 -12.58
N ALA A 313 7.75 10.91 -12.31
CA ALA A 313 7.61 11.88 -11.23
C ALA A 313 6.51 11.39 -10.30
N VAL A 314 6.83 11.19 -9.03
CA VAL A 314 5.95 10.57 -8.05
C VAL A 314 5.77 11.54 -6.88
N GLU A 315 4.52 11.99 -6.65
CA GLU A 315 4.17 12.74 -5.44
C GLU A 315 3.84 11.73 -4.33
N LEU A 316 4.45 11.89 -3.17
CA LEU A 316 4.32 10.93 -2.07
C LEU A 316 4.62 11.55 -0.70
N LYS A 317 4.19 10.83 0.33
CA LYS A 317 4.68 11.01 1.70
C LYS A 317 5.49 9.78 2.10
N SER A 318 6.81 9.93 2.27
CA SER A 318 7.60 8.90 2.95
C SER A 318 7.37 8.99 4.45
N HIS A 319 7.02 7.86 5.06
CA HIS A 319 6.92 7.70 6.50
C HIS A 319 8.04 6.80 6.94
N ILE A 320 8.85 7.25 7.89
CA ILE A 320 10.05 6.55 8.34
C ILE A 320 9.95 6.40 9.86
N GLU A 321 10.18 5.20 10.35
CA GLU A 321 10.24 4.93 11.79
C GLU A 321 11.34 5.76 12.45
N LYS A 322 10.98 6.50 13.51
CA LYS A 322 11.93 7.25 14.33
C LYS A 322 12.79 6.31 15.16
N LYS A 323 14.06 6.66 15.30
CA LYS A 323 14.96 6.10 16.29
C LYS A 323 15.34 7.11 17.35
N VAL A 324 15.87 6.60 18.46
CA VAL A 324 16.43 7.42 19.53
C VAL A 324 17.58 8.26 18.95
N GLY A 325 17.42 9.58 18.92
CA GLY A 325 18.42 10.53 18.40
C GLY A 325 18.01 11.31 17.14
N ASP A 326 16.84 11.01 16.55
CA ASP A 326 16.29 11.71 15.37
C ASP A 326 15.66 13.09 15.65
#